data_AF-A0A965PBE8-F1
#
_entry.id   AF-A0A965PBE8-F1
#
_cell.length_a   1.000
_cell.length_b   1.000
_cell.length_c   1.000
_cell.angle_alpha   90.00
_cell.angle_beta   90.00
_cell.angle_gamma   90.00
#
_symmetry.space_group_name_H-M   'P 1'
#
loop_
_entity.id
_entity.type
_entity.pdbx_description
1 polymer ?
#
loop_
_entity_poly.entity_id
_entity_poly.type
_entity_poly.pdbx_seq_one_letter_code
_entity_poly.pdbx_strand_id
1 'polypeptide(L)'
;MQLPTIGSHVEVTTESVNTNYFTMLDMPFVRNIIKGIVVKSPTWLEADYFTIKTGNKDFPMSMVSSKRVKDIKIIQGSTDDTKHFTVKGSKGDEYIVSLRENHYSCTCVGFKFNNKCKHIEGIKNAKKS
;
A
#
# COMPACT_ATOMS: atom_id res chain seq x y z
N MET A 1 -1.96 -7.66 -3.47
CA MET A 1 -1.00 -7.17 -2.45
C MET A 1 -1.30 -5.71 -2.18
N GLN A 2 -1.31 -5.27 -0.93
CA GLN A 2 -1.37 -3.85 -0.61
C GLN A 2 0.03 -3.26 -0.84
N LEU A 3 0.13 -2.28 -1.72
CA LEU A 3 1.38 -1.57 -1.98
C LEU A 3 1.67 -0.64 -0.78
N PRO A 4 2.89 -0.63 -0.24
CA PRO A 4 3.25 0.25 0.85
C PRO A 4 3.20 1.72 0.41
N THR A 5 2.72 2.58 1.29
CA THR A 5 2.60 4.02 1.05
C THR A 5 3.98 4.68 0.91
N ILE A 6 4.04 5.76 0.12
CA ILE A 6 5.25 6.59 -0.01
C ILE A 6 5.65 7.11 1.38
N GLY A 7 6.91 6.93 1.76
CA GLY A 7 7.47 7.29 3.06
C GLY A 7 7.61 6.13 4.04
N SER A 8 7.02 4.97 3.77
CA SER A 8 7.11 3.80 4.65
C SER A 8 8.47 3.11 4.55
N HIS A 9 9.05 2.76 5.69
CA HIS A 9 10.23 1.93 5.81
C HIS A 9 9.82 0.46 5.67
N VAL A 10 10.30 -0.19 4.62
CA VAL A 10 9.89 -1.53 4.23
C VAL A 10 11.09 -2.44 4.05
N GLU A 11 10.88 -3.71 4.34
CA GLU A 11 11.74 -4.83 3.96
C GLU A 11 10.96 -5.65 2.94
N VAL A 12 11.43 -5.63 1.70
CA VAL A 12 10.80 -6.30 0.56
C VAL A 12 11.65 -7.50 0.19
N THR A 13 11.01 -8.67 0.13
CA THR A 13 11.61 -9.88 -0.39
C THR A 13 11.15 -10.09 -1.83
N THR A 14 12.11 -10.04 -2.74
CA THR A 14 11.89 -10.33 -4.16
C THR A 14 12.43 -11.70 -4.51
N GLU A 15 11.77 -12.39 -5.43
CA GLU A 15 12.21 -13.66 -5.98
C GLU A 15 12.32 -13.52 -7.50
N SER A 16 13.45 -13.94 -8.07
CA SER A 16 13.70 -13.94 -9.50
C SER A 16 14.25 -15.29 -9.93
N VAL A 17 14.01 -15.66 -11.19
CA VAL A 17 14.59 -16.89 -11.74
C VAL A 17 16.11 -16.78 -11.75
N ASN A 18 16.78 -17.84 -11.32
CA ASN A 18 18.23 -17.91 -11.37
C ASN A 18 18.68 -18.12 -12.82
N THR A 19 19.39 -17.13 -13.38
CA THR A 19 19.94 -17.20 -14.74
C THR A 19 21.38 -17.73 -14.76
N ASN A 20 21.98 -18.03 -13.60
CA ASN A 20 23.33 -18.56 -13.53
C ASN A 20 23.34 -20.04 -13.93
N TYR A 21 23.98 -20.33 -15.06
CA TYR A 21 24.06 -21.67 -15.66
C TYR A 21 24.56 -22.75 -14.71
N PHE A 22 25.52 -22.45 -13.85
CA PHE A 22 26.13 -23.43 -12.96
C PHE A 22 25.26 -23.78 -11.75
N THR A 23 24.37 -22.88 -11.34
CA THR A 23 23.59 -23.02 -10.10
C THR A 23 22.09 -23.11 -10.33
N MET A 24 21.61 -22.93 -11.57
CA MET A 24 20.18 -22.85 -11.87
C MET A 24 19.44 -24.18 -11.64
N LEU A 25 20.12 -25.32 -11.78
CA LEU A 25 19.51 -26.64 -11.61
C LEU A 25 19.21 -26.93 -10.12
N ASP A 26 20.15 -26.61 -9.23
CA ASP A 26 20.01 -26.84 -7.79
C ASP A 26 19.25 -25.69 -7.10
N MET A 27 19.39 -24.46 -7.61
CA MET A 27 18.77 -23.25 -7.06
C MET A 27 18.06 -22.47 -8.16
N PRO A 28 16.83 -22.86 -8.56
CA PRO A 28 16.12 -22.24 -9.69
C PRO A 28 15.65 -20.81 -9.39
N PHE A 29 15.62 -20.39 -8.13
CA PHE A 29 15.17 -19.06 -7.73
C PHE A 29 16.21 -18.36 -6.83
N VAL A 30 16.45 -17.08 -7.10
CA VAL A 30 17.26 -16.19 -6.28
C VAL A 30 16.35 -15.26 -5.51
N ARG A 31 16.53 -15.24 -4.18
CA ARG A 31 15.81 -14.33 -3.29
C ARG A 31 16.70 -13.15 -2.91
N ASN A 32 16.17 -11.94 -3.06
CA ASN A 32 16.85 -10.70 -2.66
C ASN A 32 15.99 -9.94 -1.66
N ILE A 33 16.61 -9.53 -0.55
CA ILE A 33 15.97 -8.74 0.51
C ILE A 33 16.44 -7.29 0.36
N ILE A 34 15.50 -6.39 0.16
CA ILE A 34 15.75 -4.95 -0.02
C ILE A 34 15.11 -4.22 1.14
N LYS A 35 15.90 -3.42 1.86
CA LYS A 35 15.42 -2.62 3.00
C LYS A 35 15.56 -1.15 2.67
N GLY A 36 14.55 -0.36 2.98
CA GLY A 36 14.65 1.10 2.82
C GLY A 36 13.31 1.80 2.83
N ILE A 37 13.33 3.06 2.40
CA ILE A 37 12.15 3.93 2.42
C ILE A 37 11.50 3.93 1.05
N VAL A 38 10.19 3.69 0.97
CA VAL A 38 9.43 3.82 -0.28
C VAL A 38 9.39 5.28 -0.70
N VAL A 39 9.84 5.59 -1.91
CA VAL A 39 9.83 6.94 -2.47
C VAL A 39 8.95 6.99 -3.72
N LYS A 40 8.54 8.21 -4.09
CA LYS A 40 7.79 8.43 -5.32
C LYS A 40 8.61 7.92 -6.52
N SER A 41 8.00 7.06 -7.33
CA SER A 41 8.60 6.59 -8.56
C SER A 41 8.75 7.74 -9.57
N PRO A 42 9.81 7.72 -10.41
CA PRO A 42 9.93 8.68 -11.49
C PRO A 42 8.83 8.47 -12.54
N THR A 43 8.46 9.53 -13.25
CA THR A 43 7.29 9.56 -14.15
C THR A 43 7.40 8.63 -15.36
N TRP A 44 8.62 8.26 -15.75
CA TRP A 44 8.90 7.34 -16.86
C TRP A 44 8.84 5.87 -16.46
N LEU A 45 8.73 5.57 -15.17
CA LEU A 45 8.68 4.20 -14.67
C LEU A 45 7.25 3.67 -14.73
N GLU A 46 7.10 2.41 -15.15
CA GLU A 46 5.80 1.76 -15.25
C GLU A 46 5.10 1.67 -13.89
N ALA A 47 3.76 1.66 -13.91
CA ALA A 47 2.92 1.68 -12.70
C ALA A 47 3.06 0.42 -11.83
N ASP A 48 3.60 -0.66 -12.37
CA ASP A 48 3.85 -1.91 -11.65
C ASP A 48 5.20 -1.90 -10.90
N TYR A 49 5.97 -0.81 -10.95
CA TYR A 49 7.18 -0.66 -10.14
C TYR A 49 6.98 0.34 -9.00
N PHE A 50 7.73 0.12 -7.93
CA PHE A 50 7.89 1.10 -6.86
C PHE A 50 9.38 1.26 -6.53
N THR A 51 9.76 2.43 -6.03
CA THR A 51 11.16 2.77 -5.76
C THR A 51 11.42 2.77 -4.26
N ILE A 52 12.50 2.12 -3.85
CA ILE A 52 12.96 2.06 -2.46
C ILE A 52 14.30 2.77 -2.38
N LYS A 53 14.46 3.69 -1.43
CA LYS A 53 15.73 4.32 -1.11
C LYS A 53 16.47 3.45 -0.09
N THR A 54 17.48 2.72 -0.56
CA THR A 54 18.19 1.66 0.19
C THR A 54 19.34 2.21 1.06
N GLY A 55 19.63 3.52 1.00
CA GLY A 55 20.67 4.17 1.81
C GLY A 55 22.12 3.82 1.44
N ASN A 56 22.31 2.87 0.52
CA ASN A 56 23.62 2.51 -0.03
C ASN A 56 24.18 3.66 -0.89
N LYS A 57 25.48 3.96 -0.78
CA LYS A 57 26.13 5.06 -1.50
C LYS A 57 26.25 4.78 -3.00
N ASP A 58 26.58 3.54 -3.36
CA ASP A 58 26.77 3.12 -4.76
C ASP A 58 25.42 2.90 -5.47
N PHE A 59 24.42 2.40 -4.72
CA PHE A 59 23.09 2.11 -5.24
C PHE A 59 22.01 2.70 -4.31
N PRO A 60 21.82 4.03 -4.33
CA PRO A 60 20.95 4.72 -3.38
C PRO A 60 19.46 4.44 -3.60
N MET A 61 19.08 4.02 -4.82
CA MET A 61 17.69 3.68 -5.16
C MET A 61 17.61 2.29 -5.78
N SER A 62 16.61 1.52 -5.35
CA SER A 62 16.26 0.22 -5.89
C SER A 62 14.84 0.27 -6.44
N MET A 63 14.70 0.08 -7.75
CA MET A 63 13.40 -0.02 -8.42
C MET A 63 12.95 -1.48 -8.41
N VAL A 64 11.82 -1.76 -7.78
CA VAL A 64 11.32 -3.12 -7.56
C VAL A 64 10.01 -3.29 -8.33
N SER A 65 9.93 -4.32 -9.17
CA SER A 65 8.68 -4.71 -9.83
C SER A 65 7.78 -5.44 -8.85
N SER A 66 6.53 -5.00 -8.76
CA SER A 66 5.48 -5.60 -7.93
C SER A 66 5.24 -7.07 -8.27
N LYS A 67 5.50 -7.49 -9.52
CA LYS A 67 5.34 -8.88 -9.98
C LYS A 67 6.34 -9.85 -9.33
N ARG A 68 7.52 -9.36 -8.93
CA ARG A 68 8.62 -10.17 -8.37
C ARG A 68 8.62 -10.17 -6.84
N VAL A 69 7.71 -9.42 -6.22
CA VAL A 69 7.60 -9.36 -4.77
C VAL A 69 6.90 -10.62 -4.26
N LYS A 70 7.54 -11.31 -3.32
CA LYS A 70 6.93 -12.44 -2.59
C LYS A 70 6.35 -12.00 -1.26
N ASP A 71 7.06 -11.13 -0.55
CA ASP A 71 6.70 -10.69 0.80
C ASP A 71 7.13 -9.24 1.03
N ILE A 72 6.32 -8.50 1.79
CA ILE A 72 6.60 -7.12 2.20
C ILE A 72 6.35 -7.01 3.69
N LYS A 73 7.39 -6.65 4.45
CA LYS A 73 7.30 -6.30 5.86
C LYS A 73 7.47 -4.80 6.03
N ILE A 74 6.53 -4.17 6.72
CA ILE A 74 6.58 -2.74 7.01
C ILE A 74 7.20 -2.59 8.40
N ILE A 75 8.40 -1.99 8.48
CA ILE A 75 9.17 -1.85 9.72
C ILE A 75 8.77 -0.57 10.46
N GLN A 76 8.71 0.55 9.74
CA GLN A 76 8.36 1.87 10.28
C GLN A 76 7.62 2.68 9.22
N GLY A 77 6.33 2.87 9.39
CA GLY A 77 5.49 3.61 8.44
C GLY A 77 4.08 3.05 8.45
N SER A 78 3.10 3.94 8.29
CA SER A 78 1.70 3.52 8.26
C SER A 78 1.39 2.90 6.90
N THR A 79 0.84 1.69 6.88
CA THR A 79 -0.21 1.38 5.89
C THR A 79 -1.18 2.55 5.92
N ASP A 80 -1.58 3.09 4.77
CA ASP A 80 -2.61 4.13 4.70
C ASP A 80 -3.69 3.78 5.73
N ASP A 81 -3.79 4.50 6.87
CA ASP A 81 -4.79 4.20 7.93
C ASP A 81 -6.19 4.57 7.44
N THR A 82 -6.37 4.61 6.11
CA THR A 82 -7.62 4.72 5.40
C THR A 82 -8.44 3.48 5.67
N LYS A 83 -9.13 3.51 6.82
CA LYS A 83 -10.10 2.49 7.19
C LYS A 83 -11.32 2.68 6.32
N HIS A 84 -11.62 1.69 5.50
CA HIS A 84 -12.83 1.64 4.71
C HIS A 84 -13.91 0.88 5.49
N PHE A 85 -15.07 1.50 5.63
CA PHE A 85 -16.26 0.93 6.25
C PHE A 85 -17.36 0.89 5.20
N THR A 86 -17.83 -0.31 4.88
CA THR A 86 -19.03 -0.48 4.05
C THR A 86 -20.25 -0.29 4.92
N VAL A 87 -21.12 0.66 4.56
CA VAL A 87 -22.35 0.95 5.28
C VAL A 87 -23.54 0.76 4.34
N LYS A 88 -24.56 0.07 4.81
CA LYS A 88 -25.82 -0.08 4.07
C LYS A 88 -26.67 1.17 4.24
N GLY A 89 -27.10 1.72 3.11
CA GLY A 89 -28.02 2.84 2.98
C GLY A 89 -29.46 2.42 3.19
N SER A 90 -30.32 3.42 3.42
CA SER A 90 -31.74 3.22 3.75
C SER A 90 -32.57 2.53 2.67
N LYS A 91 -32.10 2.52 1.41
CA LYS A 91 -32.77 1.88 0.26
C LYS A 91 -32.09 0.58 -0.20
N GLY A 92 -31.13 0.07 0.57
CA GLY A 92 -30.32 -1.10 0.20
C GLY A 92 -29.03 -0.76 -0.56
N ASP A 93 -28.80 0.50 -0.90
CA ASP A 93 -27.55 0.96 -1.54
C ASP A 93 -26.35 0.82 -0.60
N GLU A 94 -25.21 0.32 -1.08
CA GLU A 94 -23.99 0.23 -0.28
C GLU A 94 -23.12 1.48 -0.49
N TYR A 95 -22.69 2.11 0.60
CA TYR A 95 -21.78 3.25 0.57
C TYR A 95 -20.47 2.92 1.28
N ILE A 96 -19.38 3.55 0.82
CA ILE A 96 -18.05 3.37 1.37
C ILE A 96 -17.68 4.62 2.16
N VAL A 97 -17.38 4.45 3.44
CA VAL A 97 -16.81 5.50 4.29
C VAL A 97 -15.32 5.22 4.45
N SER A 98 -14.49 6.18 4.06
CA SER A 98 -13.03 6.12 4.17
C SER A 98 -12.58 7.08 5.27
N LEU A 99 -11.83 6.60 6.25
CA LEU A 99 -11.27 7.41 7.34
C LEU A 99 -9.77 7.53 7.16
N ARG A 100 -9.25 8.69 6.76
CA ARG A 100 -7.81 8.93 6.59
C ARG A 100 -7.35 10.03 7.53
N GLU A 101 -6.38 9.77 8.40
CA GLU A 101 -5.76 10.79 9.28
C GLU A 101 -6.79 11.70 9.98
N ASN A 102 -7.85 11.10 10.55
CA ASN A 102 -8.96 11.79 11.22
C ASN A 102 -9.98 12.52 10.31
N HIS A 103 -9.77 12.50 8.99
CA HIS A 103 -10.74 12.95 7.99
C HIS A 103 -11.65 11.81 7.53
N TYR A 104 -12.96 12.02 7.61
CA TYR A 104 -13.96 11.09 7.13
C TYR A 104 -14.46 11.52 5.74
N SER A 105 -14.48 10.59 4.79
CA SER A 105 -15.06 10.76 3.47
C SER A 105 -16.11 9.69 3.23
N CYS A 106 -17.28 10.04 2.70
CA CYS A 106 -18.34 9.07 2.41
C CYS A 106 -18.84 9.24 0.98
N THR A 107 -19.05 8.13 0.27
CA THR A 107 -19.56 8.15 -1.12
C THR A 107 -21.06 8.44 -1.23
N CYS A 108 -21.77 8.61 -0.11
CA CYS A 108 -23.21 8.85 -0.13
C CYS A 108 -23.58 10.23 -0.70
N VAL A 109 -24.77 10.30 -1.29
CA VAL A 109 -25.31 11.53 -1.89
C VAL A 109 -25.34 12.69 -0.89
N GLY A 110 -25.75 12.44 0.36
CA GLY A 110 -25.81 13.47 1.40
C GLY A 110 -24.44 14.08 1.74
N PHE A 111 -23.37 13.30 1.69
CA PHE A 111 -22.01 13.81 1.90
C PHE A 111 -21.54 14.66 0.72
N LYS A 112 -21.87 14.26 -0.52
CA LYS A 112 -21.52 15.01 -1.74
C LYS A 112 -22.13 16.42 -1.78
N PHE A 113 -23.33 16.61 -1.23
CA PHE A 113 -24.02 17.91 -1.24
C PHE A 113 -23.76 18.76 0.02
N ASN A 114 -23.68 18.16 1.20
CA ASN A 114 -23.65 18.89 2.48
C ASN A 114 -22.37 18.66 3.31
N ASN A 115 -21.41 17.85 2.83
CA ASN A 115 -20.20 17.42 3.55
C ASN A 115 -20.47 16.80 4.95
N LYS A 116 -21.72 16.42 5.23
CA LYS A 116 -22.17 15.81 6.48
C LYS A 116 -23.15 14.69 6.16
N CYS A 117 -23.00 13.53 6.80
CA CYS A 117 -23.93 12.42 6.63
C CYS A 117 -24.07 11.59 7.89
N LYS A 118 -25.27 11.00 8.09
CA LYS A 118 -25.58 10.10 9.20
C LYS A 118 -24.65 8.89 9.27
N HIS A 119 -24.12 8.46 8.12
CA HIS A 119 -23.19 7.32 8.04
C HIS A 119 -21.87 7.57 8.77
N ILE A 120 -21.28 8.76 8.62
CA ILE A 120 -20.04 9.13 9.33
C ILE A 120 -20.31 9.30 10.82
N GLU A 121 -21.44 9.90 11.19
CA GLU A 121 -21.85 10.05 12.59
C GLU A 121 -22.07 8.70 13.27
N GLY A 122 -22.69 7.74 12.59
CA GLY A 122 -22.83 6.37 13.08
C GLY A 122 -21.49 5.70 13.37
N ILE A 123 -20.50 5.85 12.49
CA ILE A 123 -19.16 5.31 12.69
C ILE A 123 -18.42 6.01 13.84
N LYS A 124 -18.58 7.34 13.98
CA LYS A 124 -17.98 8.09 15.10
C LYS A 124 -18.55 7.67 16.45
N ASN A 125 -19.86 7.40 16.52
CA ASN A 125 -20.50 6.92 17.75
C ASN A 125 -20.12 5.48 18.08
N ALA A 126 -20.02 4.59 17.08
CA ALA A 126 -19.59 3.20 17.30
C ALA A 126 -18.17 3.07 17.86
N LYS A 127 -17.29 4.04 17.60
CA LYS A 127 -15.92 4.07 18.15
C LYS A 127 -15.81 4.63 19.58
N LYS A 128 -16.87 5.23 20.12
CA LYS A 128 -16.88 5.85 21.47
C LYS A 128 -17.44 4.93 22.56
N SER A 129 -17.93 3.74 22.20
CA SER A 129 -18.40 2.71 23.12
C SER A 129 -17.34 1.63 23.30
#